data_AF-A0A7L5JM94-F1
#
_entry.id   AF-A0A7L5JM94-F1
#
_cell.length_a   1.000
_cell.length_b   1.000
_cell.length_c   1.000
_cell.angle_alpha   90.00
_cell.angle_beta   90.00
_cell.angle_gamma   90.00
#
_symmetry.space_group_name_H-M   'P 1'
#
loop_
_entity.id
_entity.type
_entity.pdbx_description
1 polymer ?
#
loop_
_entity_poly.entity_id
_entity_poly.type
_entity_poly.pdbx_seq_one_letter_code
_entity_poly.pdbx_strand_id
1 'polypeptide(L)' 'MNFIPNTQEELQLINIIDGNEYLIEYKNKDYFNGEETIEKTKAKALINNGQILFIVPDPYGMDRFISEVKVL' A
#
# COMPACT_ATOMS: atom_id res chain seq x y z
N MET A 1 -17.51 0.32 4.28
CA MET A 1 -16.38 1.25 4.04
C MET A 1 -16.12 1.30 2.53
N ASN A 2 -16.20 2.48 1.90
CA ASN A 2 -15.93 2.63 0.47
C ASN A 2 -14.45 2.98 0.26
N PHE A 3 -13.58 1.97 0.28
CA PHE A 3 -12.19 2.12 -0.15
C PHE A 3 -12.10 1.75 -1.63
N ILE A 4 -11.58 2.68 -2.44
CA ILE A 4 -11.31 2.48 -3.86
C ILE A 4 -9.80 2.59 -4.02
N PRO A 5 -9.07 1.46 -4.18
CA PRO A 5 -7.64 1.49 -4.44
C PRO A 5 -7.37 2.08 -5.83
N ASN A 6 -6.19 2.63 -6.02
CA ASN A 6 -5.69 2.94 -7.35
C ASN A 6 -5.50 1.65 -8.15
N THR A 7 -5.77 1.74 -9.45
CA THR A 7 -5.39 0.67 -10.37
C THR A 7 -3.88 0.73 -10.65
N GLN A 8 -3.30 -0.38 -11.13
CA GLN A 8 -1.89 -0.39 -11.52
C GLN A 8 -1.60 0.61 -12.65
N GLU A 9 -2.55 0.82 -13.57
CA GLU A 9 -2.46 1.82 -14.63
C GLU A 9 -2.41 3.24 -14.06
N GLU A 10 -3.25 3.55 -13.07
CA GLU A 10 -3.22 4.84 -12.36
C GLU A 10 -1.90 5.05 -11.63
N LEU A 11 -1.39 4.03 -10.94
CA LEU A 11 -0.10 4.10 -10.24
C LEU A 11 1.07 4.34 -11.21
N GLN A 12 1.02 3.77 -12.42
CA GLN A 12 2.01 4.02 -13.47
C GLN A 12 1.95 5.48 -13.97
N LEU A 13 0.77 6.07 -14.08
CA LEU A 13 0.61 7.48 -14.47
C LEU A 13 1.15 8.48 -13.43
N ILE A 14 1.23 8.07 -12.16
CA ILE A 14 1.75 8.89 -11.06
C ILE A 14 3.30 8.97 -11.06
N ASN A 15 3.98 8.24 -11.96
CA ASN A 15 5.46 8.17 -12.04
C ASN A 15 6.10 7.76 -10.69
N ILE A 16 5.56 6.70 -10.07
CA ILE A 16 6.11 6.14 -8.83
C ILE A 16 7.53 5.63 -9.09
N ILE A 17 8.45 6.00 -8.21
CA ILE A 17 9.87 5.65 -8.28
C ILE A 17 10.13 4.53 -7.27
N ASP A 18 10.78 3.47 -7.74
CA ASP A 18 11.18 2.36 -6.88
C ASP A 18 12.05 2.84 -5.72
N GLY A 19 11.69 2.41 -4.52
CA GLY A 19 12.40 2.73 -3.29
C GLY A 19 12.04 4.08 -2.63
N ASN A 20 11.25 4.93 -3.27
CA ASN A 20 10.74 6.16 -2.64
C ASN A 20 9.56 5.88 -1.71
N GLU A 21 9.36 6.76 -0.73
CA GLU A 21 8.22 6.70 0.19
C GLU A 21 7.07 7.57 -0.30
N TYR A 22 5.87 7.01 -0.24
CA TYR A 22 4.62 7.69 -0.61
C TYR A 22 3.60 7.57 0.52
N LEU A 23 2.77 8.58 0.68
CA LEU A 23 1.62 8.51 1.59
C LEU A 23 0.54 7.67 0.91
N ILE A 24 0.18 6.55 1.52
CA ILE A 24 -0.83 5.65 1.01
C ILE A 24 -1.96 5.46 2.02
N GLU A 25 -3.14 5.17 1.50
CA GLU A 25 -4.28 4.63 2.22
C GLU A 25 -4.46 3.17 1.79
N TYR A 26 -4.63 2.26 2.74
CA TYR A 26 -4.78 0.83 2.45
C TYR A 26 -5.77 0.17 3.42
N LYS A 27 -6.30 -1.00 3.02
CA LYS A 27 -7.06 -1.86 3.92
C LYS A 27 -6.11 -2.66 4.79
N ASN A 28 -6.04 -2.32 6.07
CA ASN A 28 -5.40 -3.18 7.05
C ASN A 28 -6.40 -4.24 7.52
N LYS A 29 -6.00 -5.51 7.41
CA LYS A 29 -6.72 -6.60 8.06
C LYS A 29 -5.94 -7.01 9.30
N ASP A 30 -6.58 -6.82 10.45
CA ASP A 30 -6.05 -7.27 11.73
C ASP A 30 -6.12 -8.81 11.78
N TYR A 31 -4.97 -9.43 12.00
CA TYR A 31 -4.86 -10.90 12.03
C TYR A 31 -5.48 -11.53 13.29
N PHE A 32 -5.66 -10.75 14.35
CA PHE A 32 -6.14 -11.27 15.63
C PHE A 32 -7.66 -11.38 15.68
N ASN A 33 -8.37 -10.36 15.20
CA ASN A 33 -9.82 -10.31 15.24
C ASN A 33 -10.48 -10.35 13.84
N GLY A 34 -9.70 -10.26 12.76
CA GLY A 34 -10.20 -10.26 11.39
C GLY A 34 -10.88 -8.96 10.97
N GLU A 35 -10.83 -7.91 11.80
CA GLU A 35 -11.40 -6.61 11.46
C GLU A 35 -10.61 -5.95 10.34
N GLU A 36 -11.35 -5.35 9.41
CA GLU A 36 -10.79 -4.57 8.31
C GLU A 36 -10.94 -3.09 8.63
N THR A 37 -9.82 -2.38 8.67
CA THR A 37 -9.77 -0.93 8.87
C THR A 37 -9.08 -0.28 7.67
N ILE A 38 -9.39 0.99 7.44
CA ILE A 38 -8.68 1.81 6.45
C ILE A 38 -7.62 2.60 7.21
N GLU A 39 -6.35 2.36 6.89
CA GLU A 39 -5.22 3.03 7.52
C GLU A 39 -4.45 3.88 6.51
N LYS A 40 -3.75 4.89 7.04
CA LYS A 40 -2.89 5.78 6.25
C LYS A 40 -1.48 5.73 6.81
N THR A 41 -0.51 5.50 5.94
CA THR A 41 0.89 5.43 6.35
C THR A 41 1.81 5.85 5.21
N LYS A 42 3.07 6.15 5.56
CA LYS A 42 4.13 6.24 4.56
C LYS A 42 4.62 4.84 4.26
N ALA A 43 4.63 4.48 2.99
CA ALA A 43 5.06 3.18 2.54
C ALA A 43 6.07 3.33 1.42
N LYS A 44 7.07 2.44 1.43
CA LYS A 44 8.10 2.42 0.39
C LYS A 44 7.55 1.73 -0.85
N ALA A 45 7.59 2.39 -1.98
CA ALA A 45 7.23 1.78 -3.25
C ALA A 45 8.28 0.71 -3.63
N LEU A 46 7.79 -0.42 -4.13
CA LEU A 46 8.56 -1.51 -4.68
C LEU A 46 8.00 -1.84 -6.06
N ILE A 47 8.83 -1.71 -7.09
CA ILE A 47 8.44 -2.07 -8.45
C ILE A 47 9.01 -3.45 -8.76
N ASN A 48 8.15 -4.45 -8.93
CA ASN A 48 8.55 -5.83 -9.22
C ASN A 48 7.84 -6.32 -10.50
N ASN A 49 8.61 -6.63 -11.55
CA ASN A 49 8.10 -7.12 -12.84
C ASN A 49 6.95 -6.28 -13.43
N GLY A 50 7.00 -4.95 -13.26
CA GLY A 50 5.97 -4.01 -13.75
C GLY A 50 4.76 -3.85 -12.83
N GLN A 51 4.71 -4.56 -11.70
CA GLN A 51 3.73 -4.34 -10.64
C GLN A 51 4.29 -3.38 -9.60
N ILE A 52 3.47 -2.43 -9.18
CA ILE A 52 3.78 -1.47 -8.13
C ILE A 52 3.17 -2.00 -6.83
N LEU A 53 4.03 -2.28 -5.87
CA LEU A 53 3.72 -2.73 -4.52
C LEU A 53 4.19 -1.68 -3.52
N PHE A 54 3.64 -1.71 -2.31
CA PHE A 54 4.06 -0.84 -1.22
C PHE A 54 4.42 -1.66 0.01
N ILE A 55 5.56 -1.33 0.60
CA ILE A 55 6.07 -1.97 1.81
C ILE A 55 5.62 -1.13 3.00
N VAL A 56 4.74 -1.71 3.81
CA VAL A 56 4.24 -1.13 5.05
C VAL A 56 4.84 -1.92 6.22
N PRO A 57 5.61 -1.28 7.11
CA PRO A 57 6.04 -1.94 8.34
C PRO A 57 4.83 -2.11 9.26
N ASP A 58 4.60 -3.34 9.73
CA ASP A 58 3.59 -3.60 10.74
C ASP A 58 4.09 -3.27 12.16
N PRO A 59 3.19 -3.17 13.15
CA PRO A 59 3.56 -2.88 14.54
C PRO A 59 4.50 -3.91 15.18
N TYR A 60 4.65 -5.09 14.58
CA TYR A 60 5.49 -6.18 15.04
C TYR A 60 6.87 -6.19 14.34
N GLY A 61 7.14 -5.19 13.50
CA GLY A 61 8.41 -5.03 12.79
C GLY A 61 8.55 -5.89 11.54
N MET A 62 7.45 -6.43 11.02
CA MET A 62 7.42 -7.19 9.78
C MET A 62 7.00 -6.32 8.60
N ASP A 63 7.68 -6.50 7.46
CA ASP A 63 7.34 -5.84 6.21
C ASP A 63 6.12 -6.52 5.56
N ARG A 64 5.04 -5.76 5.37
CA ARG A 64 3.85 -6.20 4.64
C ARG A 64 3.86 -5.59 3.24
N PHE A 65 3.68 -6.43 2.24
CA PHE A 65 3.57 -6.02 0.84
C PHE A 65 2.09 -5.80 0.51
N ILE A 66 1.73 -4.56 0.23
CA ILE A 66 0.36 -4.15 -0.07
C ILE A 66 0.28 -3.74 -1.54
N SER A 67 -0.60 -4.41 -2.29
CA SER A 67 -0.89 -4.09 -3.70
C SER A 67 -2.11 -3.19 -3.87
N GLU A 68 -3.11 -3.33 -2.98
CA GLU A 68 -4.33 -2.54 -2.99
C GLU A 68 -4.16 -1.29 -2.12
N VAL A 69 -3.63 -0.23 -2.73
CA VAL A 69 -3.43 1.05 -2.06
C VAL A 69 -4.08 2.18 -2.84
N LYS A 70 -4.39 3.27 -2.15
CA LYS A 70 -4.68 4.56 -2.74
C LYS A 70 -3.58 5.54 -2.36
N VAL A 71 -2.84 6.05 -3.34
CA VAL A 71 -1.81 7.07 -3.14
C VAL A 71 -2.51 8.43 -2.95
N LEU A 72 -2.06 9.20 -1.97
CA LEU A 72 -2.61 10.52 -1.60
C LEU A 72 -1.75 11.68 -2.08
#